data_AF-A0A0H5CA53-F1
#
_entry.id   AF-A0A0H5CA53-F1
#
_cell.length_a   1.000
_cell.length_b   1.000
_cell.length_c   1.000
_cell.angle_alpha   90.00
_cell.angle_beta   90.00
_cell.angle_gamma   90.00
#
_symmetry.space_group_name_H-M   'P 1'
#
loop_
_entity.id
_entity.type
_entity.pdbx_description
1 polymer ?
#
loop_
_entity_poly.entity_id
_entity_poly.type
_entity_poly.pdbx_seq_one_letter_code
_entity_poly.pdbx_strand_id
1 'polypeptide(L)'
;MATVRSGYESHHETVPIEHRFNPYSDSGGTILGIAGEDFAVLAGDTRHTVGYSINSRYEPKVFDVGDNIVISANGFSADGNALIQRFKNQLKWYHFNNQKRMSLKSCARFIQHMLYGKRFFPYYVHTIIAGLDEEGKGAVYSFDPVGSYEREQCRAGGAAASLIMPFLDNQVNFKNQYEPDGTKKPLNI
;
A
#
# COMPACT_ATOMS: atom_id res chain seq x y z
N MET A 1 46.78 -6.06 -36.80
CA MET A 1 45.62 -6.69 -36.14
C MET A 1 45.75 -6.40 -34.65
N ALA A 2 45.03 -5.40 -34.13
CA ALA A 2 45.13 -4.97 -32.73
C ALA A 2 43.96 -5.55 -31.93
N THR A 3 44.28 -6.35 -30.91
CA THR A 3 43.28 -6.94 -30.01
C THR A 3 42.78 -5.87 -29.05
N VAL A 4 41.51 -5.47 -29.16
CA VAL A 4 40.85 -4.57 -28.22
C VAL A 4 40.66 -5.30 -26.89
N ARG A 5 41.39 -4.88 -25.84
CA ARG A 5 41.15 -5.35 -24.47
C ARG A 5 39.82 -4.74 -23.99
N SER A 6 38.87 -5.59 -23.64
CA SER A 6 37.66 -5.19 -22.93
C SER A 6 38.04 -4.72 -21.52
N GLY A 7 38.00 -3.42 -21.28
CA GLY A 7 38.20 -2.82 -19.97
C GLY A 7 36.92 -2.89 -19.15
N TYR A 8 36.66 -4.04 -18.52
CA TYR A 8 35.73 -4.09 -17.39
C TYR A 8 36.54 -3.83 -16.12
N GLU A 9 36.67 -2.56 -15.75
CA GLU A 9 37.12 -2.18 -14.41
C GLU A 9 36.00 -2.53 -13.42
N SER A 10 36.33 -3.34 -12.41
CA SER A 10 35.43 -3.59 -11.28
C SER A 10 35.38 -2.33 -10.41
N HIS A 11 34.43 -1.44 -10.70
CA HIS A 11 34.13 -0.32 -9.81
C HIS A 11 33.63 -0.88 -8.46
N HIS A 12 34.51 -0.91 -7.46
CA HIS A 12 34.12 -1.11 -6.08
C HIS A 12 33.46 0.18 -5.60
N GLU A 13 32.14 0.29 -5.76
CA GLU A 13 31.38 1.35 -5.09
C GLU A 13 31.43 1.09 -3.59
N THR A 14 32.27 1.85 -2.87
CA THR A 14 32.18 1.96 -1.41
C THR A 14 30.89 2.70 -1.07
N VAL A 15 29.81 1.94 -0.90
CA VAL A 15 28.56 2.45 -0.35
C VAL A 15 28.81 2.93 1.09
N PRO A 16 28.33 4.12 1.48
CA PRO A 16 28.42 4.59 2.86
C PRO A 16 27.79 3.57 3.80
N ILE A 17 28.53 3.15 4.83
CA ILE A 17 28.03 2.24 5.86
C ILE A 17 27.27 3.08 6.89
N GLU A 18 25.94 2.93 6.97
CA GLU A 18 25.14 3.57 8.02
C GLU A 18 25.42 2.88 9.36
N HIS A 19 26.11 3.58 10.27
CA HIS A 19 26.39 3.08 11.63
C HIS A 19 25.22 3.29 12.61
N ARG A 20 24.13 3.94 12.16
CA ARG A 20 22.97 4.19 13.00
C ARG A 20 22.08 2.95 13.03
N PHE A 21 21.74 2.50 14.25
CA PHE A 21 20.75 1.46 14.43
C PHE A 21 19.39 1.90 13.87
N ASN A 22 18.85 1.14 12.93
CA ASN A 22 17.48 1.28 12.43
C ASN A 22 16.69 0.01 12.81
N PRO A 23 15.63 0.11 13.64
CA PRO A 23 14.85 -1.06 14.02
C PRO A 23 13.97 -1.61 12.88
N TYR A 24 13.82 -0.87 11.79
CA TYR A 24 12.97 -1.22 10.66
C TYR A 24 13.79 -1.66 9.45
N SER A 25 13.26 -2.62 8.70
CA SER A 25 13.75 -2.99 7.37
C SER A 25 12.63 -2.82 6.36
N ASP A 26 12.92 -2.15 5.24
CA ASP A 26 11.97 -2.09 4.14
C ASP A 26 11.93 -3.47 3.46
N SER A 27 10.76 -4.11 3.50
CA SER A 27 10.52 -5.42 2.90
C SER A 27 10.14 -5.33 1.41
N GLY A 28 10.12 -4.11 0.87
CA GLY A 28 9.83 -3.81 -0.52
C GLY A 28 8.43 -4.25 -0.95
N GLY A 29 8.33 -4.58 -2.24
CA GLY A 29 7.09 -4.93 -2.90
C GLY A 29 6.12 -3.76 -3.04
N THR A 30 4.95 -4.05 -3.60
CA THR A 30 4.00 -3.03 -4.08
C THR A 30 2.58 -3.45 -3.80
N ILE A 31 1.73 -2.48 -3.46
CA ILE A 31 0.29 -2.61 -3.28
C ILE A 31 -0.45 -1.53 -4.08
N LEU A 32 -1.67 -1.80 -4.53
CA LEU A 32 -2.54 -0.82 -5.16
C LEU A 32 -4.01 -1.14 -4.88
N GLY A 33 -4.83 -0.10 -4.74
CA GLY A 33 -6.27 -0.19 -4.62
C GLY A 33 -6.98 0.69 -5.64
N ILE A 34 -8.12 0.23 -6.16
CA ILE A 34 -9.00 0.98 -7.07
C ILE A 34 -10.45 0.80 -6.62
N ALA A 35 -11.18 1.91 -6.50
CA ALA A 35 -12.61 1.98 -6.24
C ALA A 35 -13.37 2.23 -7.55
N GLY A 36 -14.35 1.38 -7.83
CA GLY A 36 -15.32 1.53 -8.90
C GLY A 36 -16.70 1.95 -8.37
N GLU A 37 -17.71 1.86 -9.23
CA GLU A 37 -19.10 2.23 -8.87
C GLU A 37 -19.72 1.23 -7.89
N ASP A 38 -19.51 -0.06 -8.10
CA ASP A 38 -20.10 -1.17 -7.34
C ASP A 38 -19.06 -2.21 -6.87
N PHE A 39 -17.77 -1.89 -7.04
CA PHE A 39 -16.67 -2.76 -6.69
C PHE A 39 -15.49 -1.99 -6.10
N ALA A 40 -14.64 -2.68 -5.34
CA ALA A 40 -13.31 -2.20 -4.99
C ALA A 40 -12.31 -3.35 -5.11
N VAL A 41 -11.15 -3.06 -5.70
CA VAL A 41 -10.07 -4.03 -5.90
C VAL A 41 -8.87 -3.61 -5.08
N LEU A 42 -8.22 -4.59 -4.46
CA LEU A 42 -6.93 -4.43 -3.79
C LEU A 42 -5.99 -5.51 -4.31
N ALA A 43 -4.83 -5.10 -4.80
CA ALA A 43 -3.81 -5.99 -5.33
C ALA A 43 -2.46 -5.69 -4.68
N GLY A 44 -1.62 -6.71 -4.59
CA GLY A 44 -0.26 -6.56 -4.10
C GLY A 44 0.61 -7.69 -4.62
N ASP A 45 1.90 -7.39 -4.80
CA ASP A 45 2.86 -8.43 -5.15
C ASP A 45 3.18 -9.33 -3.95
N THR A 46 3.81 -10.47 -4.25
CA THR A 46 4.15 -11.48 -3.24
C THR A 46 5.64 -11.53 -2.91
N ARG A 47 6.46 -10.58 -3.40
CA ARG A 47 7.91 -10.64 -3.20
C ARG A 47 8.29 -9.92 -1.90
N HIS A 48 9.07 -10.59 -1.07
CA HIS A 48 9.70 -10.02 0.12
C HIS A 48 11.19 -9.86 -0.15
N THR A 49 11.67 -8.63 -0.07
CA THR A 49 13.07 -8.29 -0.37
C THR A 49 13.65 -7.39 0.70
N VAL A 50 14.93 -7.55 0.99
CA VAL A 50 15.69 -6.60 1.82
C VAL A 50 16.97 -6.27 1.07
N GLY A 51 17.11 -5.02 0.63
CA GLY A 51 18.19 -4.62 -0.28
C GLY A 51 18.18 -5.47 -1.55
N TYR A 52 19.30 -6.09 -1.87
CA TYR A 52 19.44 -6.97 -3.05
C TYR A 52 19.03 -8.43 -2.79
N SER A 53 18.63 -8.77 -1.57
CA SER A 53 18.27 -10.14 -1.19
C SER A 53 16.76 -10.38 -1.32
N ILE A 54 16.39 -11.51 -1.93
CA ILE A 54 15.01 -12.00 -1.97
C ILE A 54 14.84 -13.03 -0.85
N ASN A 55 14.09 -12.66 0.20
CA ASN A 55 13.84 -13.57 1.31
C ASN A 55 12.70 -14.54 0.97
N SER A 56 11.67 -14.06 0.26
CA SER A 56 10.55 -14.89 -0.19
C SER A 56 9.97 -14.38 -1.51
N ARG A 57 9.46 -15.30 -2.31
CA ARG A 57 8.68 -14.99 -3.53
C ARG A 57 7.17 -15.10 -3.29
N TYR A 58 6.76 -15.57 -2.10
CA TYR A 58 5.40 -15.93 -1.76
C TYR A 58 4.98 -15.38 -0.39
N GLU A 59 5.16 -14.08 -0.18
CA GLU A 59 4.70 -13.34 0.99
C GLU A 59 3.52 -12.43 0.59
N PRO A 60 2.26 -12.80 0.87
CA PRO A 60 1.11 -11.99 0.50
C PRO A 60 1.10 -10.66 1.25
N LYS A 61 0.70 -9.59 0.55
CA LYS A 61 0.53 -8.25 1.15
C LYS A 61 -0.93 -7.85 1.31
N VAL A 62 -1.85 -8.64 0.75
CA VAL A 62 -3.29 -8.41 0.76
C VAL A 62 -3.94 -9.52 1.56
N PHE A 63 -4.83 -9.13 2.47
CA PHE A 63 -5.46 -10.02 3.43
C PHE A 63 -6.96 -9.75 3.45
N ASP A 64 -7.74 -10.81 3.25
CA ASP A 64 -9.16 -10.80 3.60
C ASP A 64 -9.28 -10.77 5.12
N VAL A 65 -10.04 -9.79 5.62
CA VAL A 65 -10.33 -9.62 7.05
C VAL A 65 -11.77 -9.96 7.39
N GLY A 66 -12.64 -10.19 6.41
CA GLY A 66 -14.08 -10.38 6.61
C GLY A 66 -14.89 -9.12 6.32
N ASP A 67 -16.22 -9.24 6.43
CA ASP A 67 -17.16 -8.15 6.15
C ASP A 67 -17.08 -7.55 4.73
N ASN A 68 -16.57 -8.29 3.74
CA ASN A 68 -16.27 -7.78 2.40
C ASN A 68 -15.25 -6.64 2.42
N ILE A 69 -14.34 -6.66 3.38
CA ILE A 69 -13.24 -5.72 3.51
C ILE A 69 -11.93 -6.48 3.30
N VAL A 70 -11.06 -5.91 2.48
CA VAL A 70 -9.69 -6.38 2.29
C VAL A 70 -8.72 -5.31 2.76
N ILE A 71 -7.64 -5.73 3.40
CA ILE A 71 -6.60 -4.85 3.94
C ILE A 71 -5.26 -5.27 3.35
N SER A 72 -4.43 -4.31 3.02
CA SER A 72 -3.05 -4.53 2.62
C SER A 72 -2.06 -3.88 3.57
N ALA A 73 -0.89 -4.47 3.72
CA ALA A 73 0.20 -3.90 4.49
C ALA A 73 1.52 -4.03 3.71
N ASN A 74 2.19 -2.90 3.49
CA ASN A 74 3.47 -2.82 2.79
C ASN A 74 4.45 -1.95 3.60
N GLY A 75 5.74 -2.30 3.64
CA GLY A 75 6.74 -1.64 4.48
C GLY A 75 7.53 -2.68 5.25
N PHE A 76 7.61 -2.56 6.58
CA PHE A 76 8.23 -3.58 7.42
C PHE A 76 7.25 -4.75 7.65
N SER A 77 7.59 -5.93 7.14
CA SER A 77 6.69 -7.09 7.13
C SER A 77 6.23 -7.52 8.52
N ALA A 78 7.10 -7.44 9.54
CA ALA A 78 6.74 -7.80 10.91
C ALA A 78 5.65 -6.88 11.48
N ASP A 79 5.77 -5.57 11.24
CA ASP A 79 4.77 -4.59 11.64
C ASP A 79 3.46 -4.78 10.87
N GLY A 80 3.54 -5.08 9.57
CA GLY A 80 2.38 -5.40 8.74
C GLY A 80 1.60 -6.60 9.28
N ASN A 81 2.30 -7.69 9.56
CA ASN A 81 1.71 -8.89 10.13
C ASN A 81 1.10 -8.62 11.51
N ALA A 82 1.77 -7.85 12.36
CA ALA A 82 1.25 -7.47 13.68
C ALA A 82 -0.02 -6.60 13.56
N LEU A 83 -0.04 -5.63 12.62
CA LEU A 83 -1.19 -4.77 12.36
C LEU A 83 -2.40 -5.60 11.93
N ILE A 84 -2.24 -6.47 10.94
CA ILE A 84 -3.31 -7.31 10.40
C ILE A 84 -3.87 -8.25 11.49
N GLN A 85 -3.01 -8.89 12.26
CA GLN A 85 -3.46 -9.81 13.32
C GLN A 85 -4.21 -9.06 14.43
N ARG A 86 -3.72 -7.88 14.81
CA ARG A 86 -4.40 -7.05 15.80
C ARG A 86 -5.75 -6.55 15.30
N PHE A 87 -5.83 -6.15 14.03
CA PHE A 87 -7.10 -5.77 13.39
C PHE A 87 -8.10 -6.93 13.37
N LYS A 88 -7.69 -8.11 12.88
CA LYS A 88 -8.55 -9.31 12.82
C LYS A 88 -9.09 -9.68 14.20
N ASN A 89 -8.26 -9.58 15.25
CA ASN A 89 -8.70 -9.82 16.61
C ASN A 89 -9.72 -8.78 17.08
N GLN A 90 -9.52 -7.49 16.79
CA GLN A 90 -10.52 -6.49 17.12
C GLN A 90 -11.84 -6.75 16.37
N LEU A 91 -11.78 -7.09 15.09
CA LEU A 91 -12.98 -7.35 14.30
C LEU A 91 -13.82 -8.47 14.92
N LYS A 92 -13.19 -9.55 15.40
CA LYS A 92 -13.88 -10.60 16.17
C LYS A 92 -14.59 -10.06 17.41
N TRP A 93 -13.91 -9.21 18.19
CA TRP A 93 -14.51 -8.54 19.35
C TRP A 93 -15.64 -7.59 18.97
N TYR A 94 -15.52 -6.90 17.85
CA TYR A 94 -16.55 -6.01 17.32
C TYR A 94 -17.83 -6.80 17.01
N HIS A 95 -17.71 -7.92 16.33
CA HIS A 95 -18.83 -8.81 16.05
C HIS A 95 -19.45 -9.36 17.33
N PHE A 96 -18.62 -9.81 18.27
CA PHE A 96 -19.09 -10.33 19.56
C PHE A 96 -19.91 -9.28 20.33
N ASN A 97 -19.44 -8.04 20.38
CA ASN A 97 -20.07 -6.98 21.17
C ASN A 97 -21.29 -6.34 20.48
N ASN A 98 -21.27 -6.22 19.16
CA ASN A 98 -22.26 -5.42 18.43
C ASN A 98 -23.23 -6.26 17.57
N GLN A 99 -22.95 -7.55 17.36
CA GLN A 99 -23.74 -8.47 16.52
C GLN A 99 -24.04 -7.93 15.11
N LYS A 100 -23.16 -7.09 14.58
CA LYS A 100 -23.28 -6.49 13.25
C LYS A 100 -21.95 -6.54 12.50
N ARG A 101 -22.04 -6.39 11.19
CA ARG A 101 -20.89 -6.23 10.29
C ARG A 101 -20.27 -4.85 10.51
N MET A 102 -18.94 -4.77 10.44
CA MET A 102 -18.20 -3.52 10.51
C MET A 102 -18.29 -2.81 9.15
N SER A 103 -18.75 -1.56 9.14
CA SER A 103 -18.72 -0.77 7.92
C SER A 103 -17.29 -0.35 7.57
N LEU A 104 -17.00 -0.18 6.28
CA LEU A 104 -15.67 0.19 5.80
C LEU A 104 -15.16 1.50 6.44
N LYS A 105 -16.04 2.48 6.64
CA LYS A 105 -15.71 3.74 7.35
C LYS A 105 -15.30 3.49 8.80
N SER A 106 -15.97 2.55 9.48
CA SER A 106 -15.63 2.16 10.85
C SER A 106 -14.29 1.42 10.91
N CYS A 107 -14.03 0.54 9.93
CA CYS A 107 -12.74 -0.10 9.74
C CYS A 107 -11.62 0.94 9.54
N ALA A 108 -11.83 1.92 8.67
CA ALA A 108 -10.87 2.98 8.39
C ALA A 108 -10.47 3.74 9.67
N ARG A 109 -11.47 4.18 10.44
CA ARG A 109 -11.25 4.88 11.71
C ARG A 109 -10.57 4.00 12.75
N PHE A 110 -10.85 2.70 12.76
CA PHE A 110 -10.20 1.78 13.69
C PHE A 110 -8.70 1.62 13.38
N ILE A 111 -8.34 1.46 12.11
CA ILE A 111 -6.94 1.41 11.67
C ILE A 111 -6.22 2.72 11.97
N GLN A 112 -6.87 3.85 11.69
CA GLN A 112 -6.36 5.17 12.05
C GLN A 112 -5.94 5.24 13.53
N HIS A 113 -6.82 4.81 14.44
CA HIS A 113 -6.52 4.79 15.88
C HIS A 113 -5.38 3.83 16.24
N MET A 114 -5.31 2.66 15.59
CA MET A 114 -4.22 1.70 15.82
C MET A 114 -2.85 2.26 15.43
N LEU A 115 -2.77 2.91 14.27
CA LEU A 115 -1.54 3.52 13.76
C LEU A 115 -1.16 4.74 14.61
N TYR A 116 -2.12 5.64 14.86
CA TYR A 116 -1.90 6.84 15.65
C TYR A 116 -1.50 6.54 17.09
N GLY A 117 -2.07 5.49 17.69
CA GLY A 117 -1.71 5.03 19.04
C GLY A 117 -0.27 4.53 19.16
N LYS A 118 0.41 4.29 18.03
CA LYS A 118 1.83 3.93 17.96
C LYS A 118 2.71 5.06 17.47
N ARG A 119 2.25 6.32 17.44
CA ARG A 119 3.00 7.46 16.87
C ARG A 119 4.46 7.64 17.33
N PHE A 120 4.80 7.28 18.58
CA PHE A 120 6.17 7.36 19.09
C PHE A 120 7.07 6.16 18.72
N PHE A 121 6.46 5.05 18.32
CA PHE A 121 7.12 3.87 17.77
C PHE A 121 6.19 3.25 16.71
N PRO A 122 6.11 3.89 15.53
CA PRO A 122 5.04 3.65 14.57
C PRO A 122 5.17 2.27 13.96
N TYR A 123 4.04 1.68 13.57
CA TYR A 123 4.10 0.59 12.61
C TYR A 123 4.65 1.17 11.30
N TYR A 124 5.81 0.70 10.86
CA TYR A 124 6.43 1.17 9.62
C TYR A 124 5.74 0.53 8.41
N VAL A 125 4.49 0.92 8.16
CA VAL A 125 3.64 0.34 7.13
C VAL A 125 2.79 1.39 6.43
N HIS A 126 2.73 1.27 5.11
CA HIS A 126 1.69 1.83 4.28
C HIS A 126 0.58 0.81 4.13
N THR A 127 -0.63 1.21 4.51
CA THR A 127 -1.80 0.33 4.51
C THR A 127 -2.84 0.90 3.56
N ILE A 128 -3.44 0.04 2.75
CA ILE A 128 -4.61 0.40 1.94
C ILE A 128 -5.72 -0.59 2.27
N ILE A 129 -6.92 -0.09 2.54
CA ILE A 129 -8.13 -0.90 2.67
C ILE A 129 -9.05 -0.66 1.48
N ALA A 130 -9.76 -1.71 1.09
CA ALA A 130 -10.78 -1.63 0.06
C ALA A 130 -12.01 -2.43 0.47
N GLY A 131 -13.17 -1.96 0.04
CA GLY A 131 -14.45 -2.63 0.24
C GLY A 131 -15.59 -1.81 -0.34
N LEU A 132 -16.82 -2.19 0.01
CA LEU A 132 -18.01 -1.42 -0.31
C LEU A 132 -18.43 -0.57 0.89
N ASP A 133 -18.87 0.65 0.62
CA ASP A 133 -19.51 1.48 1.63
C ASP A 133 -20.98 1.05 1.88
N GLU A 134 -21.64 1.75 2.80
CA GLU A 134 -23.03 1.44 3.20
C GLU A 134 -24.05 1.70 2.07
N GLU A 135 -23.66 2.47 1.04
CA GLU A 135 -24.45 2.76 -0.15
C GLU A 135 -24.16 1.75 -1.29
N GLY A 136 -23.24 0.79 -1.06
CA GLY A 136 -22.82 -0.20 -2.04
C GLY A 136 -21.75 0.32 -3.00
N LYS A 137 -21.23 1.53 -2.80
CA LYS A 137 -20.20 2.12 -3.66
C LYS A 137 -18.81 1.66 -3.27
N GLY A 138 -17.97 1.40 -4.27
CA GLY A 138 -16.56 1.10 -4.07
C GLY A 138 -15.85 2.19 -3.28
N ALA A 139 -15.02 1.80 -2.33
CA ALA A 139 -14.24 2.73 -1.55
C ALA A 139 -12.86 2.16 -1.20
N VAL A 140 -11.84 3.00 -1.38
CA VAL A 140 -10.47 2.73 -0.97
C VAL A 140 -10.06 3.80 0.03
N TYR A 141 -9.42 3.38 1.12
CA TYR A 141 -8.76 4.30 2.05
C TYR A 141 -7.29 3.95 2.16
N SER A 142 -6.43 4.95 2.07
CA SER A 142 -4.99 4.80 2.25
C SER A 142 -4.54 5.41 3.56
N PHE A 143 -3.47 4.86 4.13
CA PHE A 143 -2.93 5.26 5.42
C PHE A 143 -1.42 5.45 5.32
N ASP A 144 -0.93 6.46 6.03
CA ASP A 144 0.49 6.59 6.33
C ASP A 144 0.85 5.93 7.67
N PRO A 145 2.15 5.70 7.96
CA PRO A 145 2.60 5.15 9.24
C PRO A 145 2.20 5.97 10.48
N VAL A 146 1.81 7.22 10.30
CA VAL A 146 1.40 8.14 11.37
C VAL A 146 -0.09 7.98 11.73
N GLY A 147 -0.86 7.33 10.86
CA GLY A 147 -2.30 7.20 10.99
C GLY A 147 -3.07 8.38 10.39
N SER A 148 -2.47 9.15 9.49
CA SER A 148 -3.26 9.96 8.56
C SER A 148 -3.93 9.04 7.55
N TYR A 149 -5.15 9.38 7.13
CA TYR A 149 -5.89 8.58 6.16
C TYR A 149 -6.77 9.43 5.27
N GLU A 150 -6.93 8.98 4.03
CA GLU A 150 -7.75 9.66 3.02
C GLU A 150 -8.58 8.63 2.27
N ARG A 151 -9.80 9.03 1.85
CA ARG A 151 -10.59 8.24 0.90
C ARG A 151 -10.16 8.63 -0.50
N GLU A 152 -9.77 7.65 -1.31
CA GLU A 152 -9.26 7.88 -2.66
C GLU A 152 -9.99 6.98 -3.67
N GLN A 153 -10.06 7.42 -4.94
CA GLN A 153 -10.56 6.58 -6.03
C GLN A 153 -9.55 5.49 -6.40
N CYS A 154 -8.27 5.82 -6.35
CA CYS A 154 -7.20 4.85 -6.56
C CYS A 154 -5.94 5.28 -5.79
N ARG A 155 -5.17 4.31 -5.32
CA ARG A 155 -3.89 4.55 -4.65
C ARG A 155 -2.93 3.41 -4.87
N ALA A 156 -1.64 3.71 -4.98
CA ALA A 156 -0.56 2.75 -4.92
C ALA A 156 0.37 3.05 -3.73
N GLY A 157 1.02 2.01 -3.21
CA GLY A 157 1.97 2.06 -2.11
C GLY A 157 3.11 1.07 -2.31
N GLY A 158 4.22 1.30 -1.62
CA GLY A 158 5.44 0.50 -1.73
C GLY A 158 6.37 0.95 -2.86
N ALA A 159 7.29 0.08 -3.25
CA ALA A 159 8.46 0.43 -4.05
C ALA A 159 8.13 0.97 -5.45
N ALA A 160 7.07 0.48 -6.10
CA ALA A 160 6.68 0.91 -7.45
C ALA A 160 5.58 2.00 -7.46
N ALA A 161 5.20 2.56 -6.30
CA ALA A 161 4.10 3.52 -6.23
C ALA A 161 4.31 4.76 -7.11
N SER A 162 5.54 5.27 -7.19
CA SER A 162 5.90 6.43 -8.03
C SER A 162 5.76 6.17 -9.54
N LEU A 163 5.85 4.91 -9.95
CA LEU A 163 5.65 4.50 -11.35
C LEU A 163 4.17 4.23 -11.65
N ILE A 164 3.43 3.67 -10.69
CA ILE A 164 2.02 3.29 -10.86
C ILE A 164 1.08 4.48 -10.72
N MET A 165 1.33 5.40 -9.78
CA MET A 165 0.44 6.55 -9.53
C MET A 165 0.19 7.42 -10.79
N PRO A 166 1.20 7.81 -11.58
CA PRO A 166 0.97 8.58 -12.80
C PRO A 166 0.09 7.86 -13.83
N PHE A 167 0.23 6.53 -13.93
CA PHE A 167 -0.61 5.70 -14.79
C PHE A 167 -2.06 5.69 -14.29
N LEU A 168 -2.27 5.49 -12.98
CA LEU A 168 -3.60 5.53 -12.37
C LEU A 168 -4.25 6.90 -12.50
N ASP A 169 -3.48 7.98 -12.33
CA ASP A 169 -3.99 9.34 -12.54
C ASP A 169 -4.49 9.54 -13.96
N ASN A 170 -3.79 8.99 -14.94
CA ASN A 170 -4.17 9.11 -16.34
C ASN A 170 -5.35 8.22 -16.75
N GLN A 171 -5.36 6.97 -16.30
CA GLN A 171 -6.30 5.95 -16.78
C GLN A 171 -7.53 5.78 -15.89
N VAL A 172 -7.41 6.01 -14.59
CA VAL A 172 -8.52 5.85 -13.63
C VAL A 172 -9.12 7.20 -13.27
N ASN A 173 -8.28 8.18 -12.93
CA ASN A 173 -8.77 9.52 -12.59
C ASN A 173 -9.01 10.39 -13.83
N PHE A 174 -8.69 9.90 -15.04
CA PHE A 174 -8.81 10.63 -16.31
C PHE A 174 -8.09 12.00 -16.32
N LYS A 175 -7.06 12.16 -15.49
CA LYS A 175 -6.23 13.37 -15.42
C LYS A 175 -5.13 13.32 -16.48
N ASN A 176 -4.60 14.48 -16.88
CA ASN A 176 -3.44 14.55 -17.76
C ASN A 176 -3.60 13.78 -19.10
N GLN A 177 -4.83 13.59 -19.58
CA GLN A 177 -5.09 13.03 -20.90
C GLN A 177 -4.88 14.09 -21.98
N TYR A 178 -4.17 13.74 -23.05
CA TYR A 178 -4.03 14.59 -24.22
C TYR A 178 -5.14 14.23 -25.21
N GLU A 179 -6.04 15.16 -25.52
CA GLU A 179 -6.95 15.00 -26.65
C GLU A 179 -6.22 15.42 -27.93
N PRO A 180 -6.36 14.67 -29.03
CA PRO A 180 -5.65 14.95 -30.29
C PRO A 180 -5.98 16.33 -30.90
N ASP A 181 -7.08 16.98 -30.50
CA ASP A 181 -7.47 18.34 -30.92
C ASP A 181 -6.95 19.46 -29.98
N GLY A 182 -6.10 19.15 -29.00
CA GLY A 182 -5.44 20.15 -28.16
C GLY A 182 -6.30 20.77 -27.05
N THR A 183 -7.56 20.38 -26.94
CA THR A 183 -8.42 20.74 -25.81
C THR A 183 -8.08 19.87 -24.60
N LYS A 184 -7.59 20.47 -23.51
CA LYS A 184 -7.53 19.75 -22.24
C LYS A 184 -8.96 19.43 -21.83
N LYS A 185 -9.27 18.13 -21.65
CA LYS A 185 -10.55 17.68 -21.12
C LYS A 185 -10.85 18.44 -19.82
N PRO A 186 -12.05 19.05 -19.67
CA PRO A 186 -12.37 19.79 -18.46
C PRO A 186 -12.28 18.86 -17.26
N LEU A 187 -11.58 19.30 -16.22
CA LEU A 187 -11.49 18.57 -14.96
C LEU A 187 -12.90 18.53 -14.35
N ASN A 188 -13.48 17.33 -14.23
CA ASN A 188 -14.69 17.15 -13.44
C ASN A 188 -14.31 17.32 -11.96
N ILE A 189 -14.45 18.56 -11.47
CA ILE A 189 -14.40 18.92 -10.04
C ILE A 189 -15.79 18.73 -9.45
#